data_AF-A0A960S2J6-F1
#
_entry.id   AF-A0A960S2J6-F1
#
_cell.length_a   1.000
_cell.length_b   1.000
_cell.length_c   1.000
_cell.angle_alpha   90.00
_cell.angle_beta   90.00
_cell.angle_gamma   90.00
#
_symmetry.space_group_name_H-M   'P 1'
#
loop_
_entity.id
_entity.type
_entity.pdbx_description
1 polymer ?
#
loop_
_entity_poly.entity_id
_entity_poly.type
_entity_poly.pdbx_seq_one_letter_code
_entity_poly.pdbx_strand_id
1 'polypeptide(L)'
;MDFDPAAIEAPYYEEIIVDGRVTSVATLLPLCDGLVVCPDSETYASEKPQLVLYIRPSCPYCQKVTNFLSSQKKSIPTKDIGTDKNALNELIQKGGKRQVPCLMINGKPLYESNDIINWLKKHKGQY
;
A
#
# COMPACT_ATOMS: atom_id res chain seq x y z
N MET A 1 35.33 11.50 -23.77
CA MET A 1 35.10 10.19 -23.11
C MET A 1 33.72 10.32 -22.53
N ASP A 2 32.76 10.05 -23.39
CA ASP A 2 31.39 10.47 -23.25
C ASP A 2 30.61 9.26 -22.74
N PHE A 3 29.89 9.46 -21.63
CA PHE A 3 29.07 8.45 -20.98
C PHE A 3 27.64 8.67 -21.46
N ASP A 4 27.04 7.68 -22.13
CA ASP A 4 25.62 7.68 -22.45
C ASP A 4 24.97 6.30 -22.15
N PRO A 5 23.67 6.25 -21.77
CA PRO A 5 23.20 5.64 -20.54
C PRO A 5 21.79 5.02 -20.74
N ALA A 6 21.64 3.76 -21.16
CA ALA A 6 20.30 3.22 -21.38
C ALA A 6 20.23 1.70 -21.29
N ALA A 7 19.12 1.25 -20.73
CA ALA A 7 18.59 -0.12 -20.78
C ALA A 7 19.31 -1.15 -19.89
N ILE A 8 19.16 -0.95 -18.59
CA ILE A 8 18.82 -2.04 -17.70
C ILE A 8 17.39 -2.47 -18.08
N GLU A 9 17.23 -3.35 -19.05
CA GLU A 9 16.01 -4.13 -19.20
C GLU A 9 16.39 -5.60 -19.29
N ALA A 10 16.17 -6.30 -18.18
CA ALA A 10 16.19 -7.75 -18.14
C ALA A 10 14.94 -8.25 -18.88
N PRO A 11 15.06 -9.05 -19.96
CA PRO A 11 13.92 -9.65 -20.61
C PRO A 11 13.42 -10.86 -19.78
N TYR A 12 12.37 -10.61 -19.02
CA TYR A 12 11.33 -11.60 -18.68
C TYR A 12 10.32 -11.55 -19.86
N TYR A 13 9.84 -12.61 -20.52
CA TYR A 13 9.35 -13.91 -20.06
C TYR A 13 9.35 -14.99 -21.18
N GLU A 14 9.11 -16.21 -20.71
CA GLU A 14 9.00 -17.57 -21.25
C GLU A 14 8.14 -17.81 -22.52
N GLU A 15 8.67 -18.60 -23.46
CA GLU A 15 7.94 -19.19 -24.60
C GLU A 15 7.30 -20.54 -24.20
N ILE A 16 6.11 -20.86 -24.71
CA ILE A 16 5.48 -22.18 -24.54
C ILE A 16 5.12 -22.79 -25.90
N ILE A 17 5.03 -24.12 -25.97
CA ILE A 17 4.66 -24.84 -27.19
C ILE A 17 3.21 -25.29 -27.08
N VAL A 18 2.35 -24.76 -27.96
CA VAL A 18 0.96 -25.21 -28.13
C VAL A 18 0.84 -25.80 -29.54
N ASP A 19 0.33 -27.02 -29.65
CA ASP A 19 0.17 -27.75 -30.93
C ASP A 19 1.45 -27.85 -31.79
N GLY A 20 2.61 -27.98 -31.14
CA GLY A 20 3.90 -28.17 -31.82
C GLY A 20 4.48 -26.90 -32.45
N ARG A 21 3.94 -25.71 -32.14
CA ARG A 21 4.54 -24.43 -32.52
C ARG A 21 4.94 -23.62 -31.28
N VAL A 22 6.11 -23.02 -31.34
CA VAL A 22 6.57 -22.02 -30.36
C VAL A 22 5.65 -20.81 -30.47
N THR A 23 4.91 -20.51 -29.41
CA THR A 23 3.99 -19.37 -29.36
C THR A 23 4.36 -18.44 -28.22
N SER A 24 4.29 -17.13 -28.50
CA SER A 24 4.34 -16.12 -27.45
C SER A 24 3.01 -16.10 -26.69
N VAL A 25 3.09 -16.08 -25.37
CA VAL A 25 1.93 -15.98 -24.45
C VAL A 25 1.06 -14.73 -24.70
N ALA A 26 1.59 -13.71 -25.40
CA ALA A 26 0.88 -12.47 -25.73
C ALA A 26 -0.29 -12.62 -26.73
N THR A 27 -0.40 -13.75 -27.44
CA THR A 27 -1.33 -13.89 -28.59
C THR A 27 -2.68 -14.53 -28.23
N LEU A 28 -2.86 -14.97 -26.98
CA LEU A 28 -4.10 -15.63 -26.53
C LEU A 28 -4.96 -14.72 -25.64
N LEU A 29 -5.26 -13.51 -26.13
CA LEU A 29 -6.34 -12.68 -25.60
C LEU A 29 -7.58 -12.82 -26.49
N PRO A 30 -8.76 -13.19 -25.95
CA PRO A 30 -9.99 -13.23 -26.73
C PRO A 30 -10.36 -11.82 -27.20
N LEU A 31 -10.76 -11.72 -28.46
CA LEU A 31 -11.20 -10.50 -29.13
C LEU A 31 -12.47 -9.92 -28.45
N CYS A 32 -12.28 -8.81 -27.73
CA CYS A 32 -13.15 -7.64 -27.52
C CYS A 32 -14.70 -7.80 -27.40
N ASP A 33 -15.23 -7.40 -26.25
CA ASP A 33 -16.28 -6.36 -26.19
C ASP A 33 -15.64 -5.14 -25.51
N GLY A 34 -15.58 -4.02 -26.21
CA GLY A 34 -14.54 -3.00 -26.09
C GLY A 34 -14.31 -2.36 -24.71
N LEU A 35 -13.06 -2.43 -24.25
CA LEU A 35 -12.37 -1.38 -23.49
C LEU A 35 -10.86 -1.54 -23.74
N VAL A 36 -10.22 -0.57 -24.37
CA VAL A 36 -8.75 -0.50 -24.43
C VAL A 36 -8.27 -0.21 -23.02
N VAL A 37 -7.59 -1.17 -22.40
CA VAL A 37 -6.76 -0.93 -21.21
C VAL A 37 -5.33 -1.21 -21.63
N CYS A 38 -4.48 -0.20 -21.58
CA CYS A 38 -3.05 -0.29 -21.85
C CYS A 38 -2.40 -1.29 -20.87
N PRO A 39 -1.51 -2.20 -21.31
CA PRO A 39 -0.91 -3.20 -20.45
C PRO A 39 0.31 -2.62 -19.73
N ASP A 40 0.09 -1.86 -18.66
CA ASP A 40 1.13 -1.60 -17.65
C ASP A 40 0.93 -2.59 -16.49
N SER A 41 1.73 -3.67 -16.50
CA SER A 41 1.87 -4.71 -15.47
C SER A 41 0.80 -5.81 -15.42
N GLU A 42 1.17 -6.98 -15.95
CA GLU A 42 0.56 -8.25 -15.63
C GLU A 42 0.65 -8.53 -14.12
N THR A 43 -0.49 -8.42 -13.46
CA THR A 43 -1.02 -9.36 -12.45
C THR A 43 0.00 -10.13 -11.59
N TYR A 44 0.82 -9.40 -10.85
CA TYR A 44 1.23 -9.80 -9.50
C TYR A 44 0.90 -8.63 -8.56
N ALA A 45 -0.39 -8.45 -8.31
CA ALA A 45 -0.87 -7.46 -7.36
C ALA A 45 -0.40 -7.86 -5.95
N SER A 46 0.73 -7.33 -5.50
CA SER A 46 1.04 -7.31 -4.07
C SER A 46 -0.10 -6.55 -3.39
N GLU A 47 -0.99 -7.26 -2.68
CA GLU A 47 -2.15 -6.64 -2.04
C GLU A 47 -1.67 -5.54 -1.08
N LYS A 48 -2.09 -4.30 -1.35
CA LYS A 48 -1.78 -3.17 -0.47
C LYS A 48 -2.46 -3.39 0.88
N PRO A 49 -1.76 -3.21 2.01
CA PRO A 49 -2.37 -3.38 3.32
C PRO A 49 -3.46 -2.33 3.53
N GLN A 50 -4.57 -2.75 4.12
CA GLN A 50 -5.61 -1.84 4.58
C GLN A 50 -5.13 -1.13 5.85
N LEU A 51 -4.99 0.19 5.73
CA LEU A 51 -4.48 1.05 6.79
C LEU A 51 -5.55 2.02 7.29
N VAL A 52 -5.68 2.10 8.61
CA VAL A 52 -6.45 3.16 9.28
C VAL A 52 -5.69 3.64 10.49
N LEU A 53 -5.42 4.94 10.57
CA LEU A 53 -4.74 5.57 11.71
C LEU A 53 -5.76 6.22 12.64
N TYR A 54 -5.78 5.79 13.90
CA TYR A 54 -6.58 6.41 14.94
C TYR A 54 -5.72 7.42 15.70
N ILE A 55 -6.22 8.65 15.81
CA ILE A 55 -5.51 9.75 16.45
C ILE A 55 -6.41 10.48 17.43
N ARG A 56 -5.76 11.33 18.23
CA ARG A 56 -6.38 12.48 18.88
C ARG A 56 -5.52 13.70 18.58
N PRO A 57 -6.06 14.81 18.03
CA PRO A 57 -5.27 15.97 17.59
C PRO A 57 -4.37 16.58 18.68
N SER A 58 -4.81 16.52 19.93
CA SER A 58 -4.07 17.04 21.09
C SER A 58 -2.92 16.12 21.56
N CYS A 59 -2.70 14.96 20.94
CA CYS A 59 -1.70 13.99 21.38
C CYS A 59 -0.36 14.22 20.67
N PRO A 60 0.75 14.46 21.39
CA PRO A 60 2.06 14.72 20.79
C PRO A 60 2.60 13.52 19.99
N TYR A 61 2.31 12.28 20.43
CA TYR A 61 2.71 11.08 19.71
C TYR A 61 1.93 10.87 18.41
N CYS A 62 0.67 11.31 18.35
CA CYS A 62 -0.10 11.31 17.10
C CYS A 62 0.49 12.32 16.11
N GLN A 63 0.81 13.53 16.59
CA GLN A 63 1.45 14.57 15.77
C GLN A 63 2.77 14.09 15.18
N LYS A 64 3.56 13.30 15.94
CA LYS A 64 4.79 12.68 15.43
C LYS A 64 4.56 11.81 14.19
N VAL A 65 3.53 10.96 14.20
CA VAL A 65 3.18 10.08 13.08
C VAL A 65 2.62 10.88 11.90
N THR A 66 1.71 11.83 12.15
CA THR A 66 1.13 12.65 11.08
C THR A 66 2.18 13.54 10.41
N ASN A 67 3.10 14.13 11.18
CA ASN A 67 4.20 14.92 10.64
C ASN A 67 5.14 14.07 9.77
N PHE A 68 5.38 12.82 10.17
CA PHE A 68 6.13 11.88 9.32
C PHE A 68 5.40 11.63 7.99
N LEU A 69 4.10 11.33 8.00
CA LEU A 69 3.30 11.15 6.79
C LEU A 69 3.32 12.39 5.88
N SER A 70 3.12 13.58 6.46
CA SER A 70 3.20 14.86 5.75
C SER A 70 4.58 15.11 5.13
N SER A 71 5.67 14.79 5.85
CA SER A 71 7.04 14.91 5.32
C SER A 71 7.29 14.02 4.11
N GLN A 72 6.59 12.88 4.02
CA GLN A 72 6.65 11.96 2.88
C GLN A 72 5.63 12.30 1.79
N LYS A 73 4.86 13.40 1.94
CA LYS A 73 3.74 13.77 1.05
C LYS A 73 2.74 12.62 0.84
N LYS A 74 2.53 11.81 1.88
CA LYS A 74 1.61 10.67 1.89
C LYS A 74 0.48 10.91 2.88
N SER A 75 -0.67 10.31 2.61
CA SER A 75 -1.83 10.32 3.50
C SER A 75 -2.41 8.92 3.60
N ILE A 76 -2.90 8.57 4.78
CA ILE A 76 -3.63 7.33 5.03
C ILE A 76 -4.97 7.68 5.69
N PRO A 77 -6.00 6.82 5.55
CA PRO A 77 -7.27 7.02 6.24
C PRO A 77 -7.04 7.25 7.74
N THR A 78 -7.52 8.37 8.25
CA THR A 78 -7.29 8.80 9.62
C THR A 78 -8.61 9.09 10.31
N LYS A 79 -8.80 8.59 11.53
CA LYS A 79 -10.00 8.78 12.35
C LYS A 79 -9.65 9.43 13.68
N ASP A 80 -10.38 10.48 14.05
CA ASP A 80 -10.20 11.17 15.34
C ASP A 80 -11.16 10.59 16.39
N ILE A 81 -10.61 9.91 17.39
CA ILE A 81 -11.40 9.32 18.48
C ILE A 81 -11.91 10.35 19.50
N GLY A 82 -11.42 11.59 19.44
CA GLY A 82 -11.86 12.68 20.32
C GLY A 82 -13.18 13.30 19.87
N THR A 83 -13.46 13.28 18.57
CA THR A 83 -14.67 13.86 17.97
C THR A 83 -15.65 12.79 17.48
N ASP A 84 -15.16 11.63 17.03
CA ASP A 84 -15.99 10.53 16.55
C ASP A 84 -16.06 9.37 17.57
N LYS A 85 -17.23 9.24 18.20
CA LYS A 85 -17.52 8.14 19.15
C LYS A 85 -17.54 6.77 18.45
N ASN A 86 -17.89 6.70 17.17
CA ASN A 86 -17.88 5.43 16.43
C ASN A 86 -16.45 4.97 16.17
N ALA A 87 -15.55 5.89 15.79
CA ALA A 87 -14.13 5.59 15.66
C ALA A 87 -13.52 5.10 16.98
N LEU A 88 -13.90 5.72 18.10
CA LEU A 88 -13.49 5.27 19.43
C LEU A 88 -13.97 3.84 19.73
N ASN A 89 -15.25 3.55 19.49
CA ASN A 89 -15.81 2.23 19.71
C ASN A 89 -15.16 1.17 18.82
N GLU A 90 -14.93 1.49 17.54
CA GLU A 90 -14.23 0.60 16.60
C GLU A 90 -12.80 0.30 17.06
N LEU A 91 -12.07 1.32 17.54
CA LEU A 91 -10.72 1.14 18.08
C LEU A 91 -10.71 0.21 19.30
N ILE A 92 -11.67 0.36 20.22
CA ILE A 92 -11.77 -0.52 21.39
C ILE A 92 -12.15 -1.94 20.96
N GLN A 93 -13.12 -2.08 20.06
CA GLN A 93 -13.61 -3.39 19.61
C GLN A 93 -12.54 -4.18 18.85
N LYS A 94 -11.81 -3.53 17.93
CA LYS A 94 -10.82 -4.20 17.08
C LYS A 94 -9.41 -4.17 17.66
N GLY A 95 -9.03 -3.08 18.32
CA GLY A 95 -7.69 -2.89 18.90
C GLY A 95 -7.57 -3.33 20.36
N GLY A 96 -8.69 -3.44 21.08
CA GLY A 96 -8.74 -3.86 22.49
C GLY A 96 -8.44 -2.76 23.50
N LYS A 97 -7.90 -1.60 23.07
CA LYS A 97 -7.52 -0.48 23.95
C LYS A 97 -7.88 0.87 23.34
N ARG A 98 -8.16 1.85 24.20
CA ARG A 98 -8.37 3.26 23.83
C ARG A 98 -7.07 4.05 23.55
N GLN A 99 -5.93 3.38 23.48
CA GLN A 99 -4.63 4.04 23.32
C GLN A 99 -4.48 4.62 21.91
N VAL A 100 -3.88 5.81 21.81
CA VAL A 100 -3.49 6.44 20.54
C VAL A 100 -2.04 6.94 20.63
N PRO A 101 -1.31 7.02 19.50
CA PRO A 101 -1.71 6.63 18.15
C PRO A 101 -1.96 5.14 18.02
N CYS A 102 -2.80 4.73 17.07
CA CYS A 102 -2.97 3.33 16.70
C CYS A 102 -3.09 3.20 15.19
N LEU A 103 -2.14 2.52 14.55
CA LEU A 103 -2.23 2.14 13.15
C LEU A 103 -2.84 0.73 13.08
N MET A 104 -4.01 0.62 12.48
CA MET A 104 -4.60 -0.68 12.13
C MET A 104 -4.06 -1.12 10.78
N ILE A 105 -3.44 -2.29 10.73
CA ILE A 105 -2.87 -2.91 9.53
C ILE A 105 -3.60 -4.22 9.30
N ASN A 106 -4.48 -4.29 8.29
CA ASN A 106 -5.31 -5.47 8.00
C ASN A 106 -6.05 -5.98 9.25
N GLY A 107 -6.61 -5.05 10.04
CA GLY A 107 -7.34 -5.36 11.27
C GLY A 107 -6.46 -5.63 12.50
N LYS A 108 -5.12 -5.64 12.37
CA LYS A 108 -4.20 -5.81 13.51
C LYS A 108 -3.70 -4.46 14.03
N PRO A 109 -3.80 -4.17 15.34
CA PRO A 109 -3.39 -2.89 15.90
C PRO A 109 -1.87 -2.79 16.14
N LEU A 110 -1.31 -1.61 15.88
CA LEU A 110 0.05 -1.22 16.26
C LEU A 110 0.01 0.15 16.95
N TYR A 111 0.44 0.21 18.22
CA TYR A 111 0.21 1.38 19.08
C TYR A 111 1.42 2.30 19.27
N GLU A 112 2.64 1.77 19.19
CA GLU A 112 3.83 2.55 19.53
C GLU A 112 4.22 3.49 18.39
N SER A 113 4.26 4.80 18.66
CA SER A 113 4.50 5.82 17.63
C SER A 113 5.79 5.61 16.82
N ASN A 114 6.86 5.14 17.48
CA ASN A 114 8.12 4.81 16.82
C ASN A 114 7.97 3.58 15.90
N ASP A 115 7.26 2.55 16.36
CA ASP A 115 7.04 1.32 15.58
C ASP A 115 6.13 1.58 14.39
N ILE A 116 5.11 2.42 14.55
CA ILE A 116 4.27 2.91 13.46
C ILE A 116 5.14 3.58 12.39
N ILE A 117 6.01 4.52 12.79
CA ILE A 117 6.91 5.21 11.85
C ILE A 117 7.87 4.22 11.19
N ASN A 118 8.44 3.28 11.93
CA ASN A 118 9.34 2.27 11.38
C ASN A 118 8.64 1.35 10.38
N TRP A 119 7.41 0.94 10.69
CA TRP A 119 6.58 0.15 9.79
C TRP A 119 6.27 0.92 8.50
N LEU A 120 5.85 2.18 8.63
CA LEU A 120 5.58 3.06 7.49
C LEU A 120 6.83 3.28 6.62
N LYS A 121 8.01 3.46 7.23
CA LYS A 121 9.30 3.55 6.51
C LYS A 121 9.64 2.29 5.73
N LYS A 122 9.35 1.11 6.28
CA LYS A 122 9.63 -0.18 5.64
C LYS A 122 8.69 -0.45 4.45
N HIS A 123 7.47 0.08 4.49
CA HIS A 123 6.41 -0.22 3.51
C HIS A 123 6.01 1.00 2.66
N LYS A 124 6.92 1.96 2.42
CA LYS A 124 6.64 3.20 1.69
C LYS A 124 6.04 3.01 0.30
N GLY A 125 6.21 1.87 -0.37
CA GLY A 125 5.62 1.61 -1.69
C GLY A 125 4.16 1.11 -1.66
N GLN A 126 3.61 0.85 -0.47
CA GLN A 126 2.38 0.07 -0.32
C GLN A 126 1.18 0.88 0.19
N TYR A 127 1.34 2.18 0.44
CA TYR A 127 0.29 3.09 0.90
C TYR A 127 0.51 4.53 0.41
#